data_AF-A0A948DWR5-F1
#
_entry.id   AF-A0A948DWR5-F1
#
_cell.length_a   1.000
_cell.length_b   1.000
_cell.length_c   1.000
_cell.angle_alpha   90.00
_cell.angle_beta   90.00
_cell.angle_gamma   90.00
#
_symmetry.space_group_name_H-M   'P 1'
#
loop_
_entity.id
_entity.type
_entity.pdbx_description
1 polymer ?
#
loop_
_entity_poly.entity_id
_entity_poly.type
_entity_poly.pdbx_seq_one_letter_code
_entity_poly.pdbx_strand_id
1 'polypeptide(L)'
;MDSGYFSFGTHTESHRDFASMSPEEGVSDIRQSINEIRVALGITVRGGTWPFESCPDYSDELGLEYFFGGRSYPIDDAYVHRGDELSMCLPRLFPPNPNGVSGRPNGLTLEQMLFNALSE
;
A
#
# COMPACT_ATOMS: atom_id res chain seq x y z
N MET A 1 2.23 -5.18 -19.06
CA MET A 1 1.88 -4.83 -17.65
C MET A 1 0.87 -5.84 -17.10
N ASP A 2 0.88 -7.09 -17.58
CA ASP A 2 -0.34 -7.91 -17.63
C ASP A 2 -0.22 -9.24 -16.89
N SER A 3 0.85 -9.42 -16.09
CA SER A 3 1.09 -10.69 -15.40
C SER A 3 0.11 -10.97 -14.26
N GLY A 4 -0.64 -9.96 -13.79
CA GLY A 4 -1.53 -10.09 -12.62
C GLY A 4 -0.80 -10.30 -11.28
N TYR A 5 0.54 -10.41 -11.28
CA TYR A 5 1.33 -10.60 -10.07
C TYR A 5 1.54 -9.30 -9.28
N PHE A 6 1.65 -8.17 -9.97
CA PHE A 6 1.98 -6.88 -9.37
C PHE A 6 0.81 -5.91 -9.45
N SER A 7 0.57 -5.22 -8.34
CA SER A 7 -0.26 -4.02 -8.28
C SER A 7 0.63 -2.86 -7.86
N PHE A 8 0.47 -1.71 -8.52
CA PHE A 8 1.17 -0.49 -8.16
C PHE A 8 0.20 0.44 -7.42
N GLY A 9 0.68 1.00 -6.32
CA GLY A 9 -0.04 1.97 -5.48
C GLY A 9 0.87 3.15 -5.16
N THR A 10 0.32 4.17 -4.49
CA THR A 10 1.13 5.30 -4.01
C THR A 10 1.80 4.96 -2.68
N HIS A 11 3.03 5.42 -2.50
CA HIS A 11 3.69 5.51 -1.18
C HIS A 11 4.02 6.96 -0.85
N THR A 12 3.11 7.86 -1.26
CA THR A 12 3.26 9.32 -1.23
C THR A 12 4.34 9.81 -2.19
N GLU A 13 4.36 11.12 -2.46
CA GLU A 13 5.37 11.78 -3.28
C GLU A 13 6.64 12.03 -2.46
N SER A 14 6.49 12.61 -1.27
CA SER A 14 7.63 13.07 -0.47
C SER A 14 8.13 12.09 0.59
N HIS A 15 7.41 11.01 0.87
CA HIS A 15 7.71 10.08 1.97
C HIS A 15 7.86 10.79 3.34
N ARG A 16 7.13 11.88 3.55
CA ARG A 16 7.09 12.62 4.82
C ARG A 16 6.13 11.95 5.82
N ASP A 17 6.20 12.38 7.08
CA ASP A 17 5.23 12.00 8.10
C ASP A 17 3.93 12.79 7.92
N PHE A 18 2.89 12.13 7.41
CA PHE A 18 1.61 12.76 7.07
C PHE A 18 0.79 13.20 8.29
N ALA A 19 1.02 12.62 9.47
CA ALA A 19 0.41 13.11 10.71
C ALA A 19 0.92 14.50 11.11
N SER A 20 2.05 14.95 10.55
CA SER A 20 2.61 16.29 10.79
C SER A 20 2.27 17.32 9.71
N MET A 21 1.61 16.89 8.62
CA MET A 21 1.29 17.74 7.46
C MET A 21 -0.11 18.33 7.56
N SER A 22 -0.34 19.49 6.94
CA SER A 22 -1.70 20.00 6.78
C SER A 22 -2.49 19.10 5.80
N PRO A 23 -3.83 19.05 5.91
CA PRO A 23 -4.66 18.32 4.95
C PRO A 23 -4.40 18.73 3.50
N GLU A 24 -4.25 20.03 3.23
CA GLU A 24 -4.01 20.55 1.88
C GLU A 24 -2.66 20.08 1.32
N GLU A 25 -1.61 20.11 2.15
CA GLU A 25 -0.29 19.60 1.78
C GLU A 25 -0.34 18.09 1.48
N GLY A 26 -0.97 17.31 2.37
CA GLY A 26 -1.08 15.85 2.21
C GLY A 26 -1.90 15.46 0.98
N VAL A 27 -3.01 16.14 0.72
CA VAL A 27 -3.84 15.93 -0.46
C VAL A 27 -3.06 16.27 -1.74
N SER A 28 -2.30 17.37 -1.74
CA SER A 28 -1.49 17.76 -2.91
C SER A 28 -0.40 16.72 -3.21
N ASP A 29 0.30 16.27 -2.17
CA ASP A 29 1.36 15.27 -2.26
C ASP A 29 0.85 13.94 -2.84
N ILE A 30 -0.26 13.42 -2.32
CA ILE A 30 -0.86 12.18 -2.82
C ILE A 30 -1.38 12.33 -4.25
N ARG A 31 -2.01 13.45 -4.59
CA ARG A 31 -2.51 13.69 -5.96
C ARG A 31 -1.38 13.75 -6.96
N GLN A 32 -0.24 14.35 -6.59
CA GLN A 32 0.94 14.36 -7.45
C GLN A 32 1.44 12.93 -7.71
N SER A 33 1.65 12.15 -6.65
CA SER A 33 2.09 10.75 -6.76
C SER A 33 1.14 9.90 -7.63
N ILE A 34 -0.18 10.01 -7.42
CA ILE A 34 -1.18 9.33 -8.25
C ILE A 34 -1.07 9.74 -9.72
N ASN A 35 -0.94 11.04 -9.99
CA ASN A 35 -0.86 11.56 -11.35
C ASN A 35 0.42 11.06 -12.05
N GLU A 36 1.56 11.07 -11.37
CA GLU A 36 2.82 10.57 -11.92
C GLU A 36 2.76 9.08 -12.24
N ILE A 37 2.22 8.26 -11.33
CA ILE A 37 2.01 6.82 -11.57
C ILE A 37 1.07 6.62 -12.77
N ARG A 38 -0.03 7.38 -12.84
CA ARG A 38 -0.98 7.30 -13.96
C ARG A 38 -0.33 7.69 -15.28
N VAL A 39 0.46 8.76 -15.32
CA VAL A 39 1.14 9.23 -16.53
C VAL A 39 2.20 8.24 -16.99
N ALA A 40 2.96 7.66 -16.05
CA ALA A 40 4.04 6.73 -16.36
C ALA A 40 3.54 5.34 -16.77
N LEU A 41 2.51 4.83 -16.10
CA LEU A 41 2.08 3.43 -16.25
C LEU A 41 0.71 3.27 -16.92
N GLY A 42 -0.06 4.34 -17.08
CA GLY A 42 -1.42 4.27 -17.65
C GLY A 42 -2.45 3.57 -16.77
N ILE A 43 -2.15 3.38 -15.47
CA ILE A 43 -3.01 2.67 -14.52
C ILE A 43 -3.80 3.61 -13.62
N THR A 44 -4.93 3.12 -13.11
CA THR A 44 -5.68 3.77 -12.03
C THR A 44 -5.13 3.32 -10.68
N VAL A 45 -4.58 4.24 -9.90
CA VAL A 45 -4.16 3.99 -8.52
C VAL A 45 -5.41 3.85 -7.64
N ARG A 46 -5.56 2.70 -6.98
CA ARG A 46 -6.70 2.41 -6.10
C ARG A 46 -6.39 2.58 -4.61
N GLY A 47 -5.13 2.43 -4.23
CA GLY A 47 -4.71 2.53 -2.85
C GLY A 47 -3.22 2.78 -2.69
N GLY A 48 -2.78 2.83 -1.44
CA GLY A 48 -1.40 3.15 -1.10
C GLY A 48 -0.93 2.62 0.24
N THR A 49 0.23 3.10 0.67
CA THR A 49 0.76 2.83 2.01
C THR A 49 1.31 4.11 2.65
N TRP A 50 1.05 4.30 3.94
CA TRP A 50 1.54 5.45 4.69
C TRP A 50 3.02 5.28 5.04
N PRO A 51 3.84 6.31 4.80
CA PRO A 51 5.16 6.39 5.40
C PRO A 51 5.04 6.28 6.93
N PHE A 52 6.02 5.60 7.54
CA PHE A 52 6.15 5.50 9.00
C PHE A 52 4.96 4.88 9.77
N GLU A 53 4.01 4.23 9.09
CA GLU A 53 2.78 3.72 9.74
C GLU A 53 1.99 4.84 10.46
N SER A 54 2.01 6.02 9.86
CA SER A 54 1.40 7.24 10.41
C SER A 54 0.17 7.63 9.60
N CYS A 55 -1.01 7.27 10.09
CA CYS A 55 -2.28 7.59 9.44
C CYS A 55 -2.74 9.01 9.83
N PRO A 56 -2.94 9.92 8.86
CA PRO A 56 -3.46 11.25 9.15
C PRO A 56 -4.99 11.23 9.37
N ASP A 57 -5.51 12.15 10.18
CA ASP A 57 -6.94 12.27 10.49
C ASP A 57 -7.80 12.72 9.28
N TYR A 58 -7.18 13.25 8.23
CA TYR A 58 -7.84 13.75 7.01
C TYR A 58 -7.82 12.73 5.86
N SER A 59 -7.51 11.46 6.14
CA SER A 59 -7.26 10.46 5.10
C SER A 59 -8.46 10.19 4.19
N ASP A 60 -9.69 10.33 4.67
CA ASP A 60 -10.89 10.00 3.91
C ASP A 60 -11.15 10.95 2.72
N GLU A 61 -10.46 12.09 2.67
CA GLU A 61 -10.62 13.11 1.62
C GLU A 61 -9.73 12.86 0.38
N LEU A 62 -8.91 11.81 0.39
CA LEU A 62 -7.86 11.59 -0.60
C LEU A 62 -8.34 10.93 -1.90
N GLY A 63 -9.57 10.39 -1.91
CA GLY A 63 -10.17 9.76 -3.09
C GLY A 63 -9.54 8.41 -3.46
N LEU A 64 -8.86 7.76 -2.52
CA LEU A 64 -8.36 6.39 -2.65
C LEU A 64 -9.25 5.41 -1.89
N GLU A 65 -9.26 4.15 -2.31
CA GLU A 65 -10.14 3.12 -1.75
C GLU A 65 -9.56 2.51 -0.47
N TYR A 66 -8.22 2.45 -0.37
CA TYR A 66 -7.55 1.92 0.81
C TYR A 66 -6.12 2.43 0.99
N PHE A 67 -5.65 2.43 2.25
CA PHE A 67 -4.24 2.60 2.61
C PHE A 67 -3.81 1.62 3.69
N PHE A 68 -2.59 1.11 3.59
CA PHE A 68 -1.94 0.39 4.70
C PHE A 68 -1.04 1.30 5.50
N GLY A 69 -0.92 1.05 6.79
CA GLY A 69 -0.06 1.82 7.69
C GLY A 69 -0.68 2.08 9.06
N GLY A 70 -1.73 1.36 9.44
CA GLY A 70 -2.22 1.35 10.81
C GLY A 70 -1.37 0.47 11.73
N ARG A 71 -1.85 0.27 12.97
CA ARG A 71 -1.19 -0.56 13.98
C ARG A 71 -0.81 -1.93 13.41
N SER A 72 0.49 -2.24 13.41
CA SER A 72 0.97 -3.58 13.07
C SER A 72 0.60 -4.58 14.18
N TYR A 73 0.12 -5.77 13.79
CA TYR A 73 -0.23 -6.86 14.72
C TYR A 73 0.74 -8.04 14.56
N PRO A 74 0.95 -8.85 15.61
CA PRO A 74 1.66 -10.12 15.52
C PRO A 74 1.03 -11.06 14.48
N ILE A 75 1.85 -11.95 13.90
CA ILE A 75 1.42 -12.87 12.83
C ILE A 75 0.32 -13.86 13.25
N ASP A 76 0.22 -14.12 14.55
CA ASP A 76 -0.77 -15.03 15.13
C ASP A 76 -2.17 -14.40 15.26
N ASP A 77 -2.28 -13.08 15.03
CA ASP A 77 -3.53 -12.34 15.15
C ASP A 77 -4.17 -12.07 13.77
N ALA A 78 -5.50 -12.16 13.73
CA ALA A 78 -6.26 -11.67 12.58
C ALA A 78 -6.15 -10.14 12.56
N TYR A 79 -5.41 -9.62 11.59
CA TYR A 79 -5.04 -8.22 11.53
C TYR A 79 -6.14 -7.35 10.94
N VAL A 80 -7.06 -7.85 10.09
CA VAL A 80 -8.20 -7.07 9.56
C VAL A 80 -9.52 -7.81 9.82
N HIS A 81 -10.47 -7.15 10.46
CA HIS A 81 -11.84 -7.62 10.60
C HIS A 81 -12.76 -6.96 9.55
N ARG A 82 -13.78 -7.68 9.10
CA ARG A 82 -14.75 -7.18 8.11
C ARG A 82 -15.47 -5.89 8.57
N GLY A 83 -15.58 -5.67 9.88
CA GLY A 83 -16.22 -4.49 10.46
C GLY A 83 -15.28 -3.32 10.76
N ASP A 84 -13.99 -3.43 10.43
CA ASP A 84 -13.04 -2.35 10.68
C ASP A 84 -13.28 -1.22 9.67
N GLU A 85 -13.70 -0.05 10.16
CA GLU A 85 -13.83 1.19 9.37
C GLU A 85 -12.46 1.87 9.18
N LEU A 86 -11.43 1.08 8.88
CA LEU A 86 -10.03 1.52 8.75
C LEU A 86 -9.54 1.38 7.31
N SER A 87 -10.40 1.64 6.31
CA SER A 87 -10.01 1.52 4.89
C SER A 87 -8.76 2.34 4.60
N MET A 88 -8.62 3.50 5.23
CA MET A 88 -7.46 4.38 5.08
C MET A 88 -6.34 4.16 6.09
N CYS A 89 -6.48 3.20 7.00
CA CYS A 89 -5.49 2.90 8.02
C CYS A 89 -5.39 1.39 8.28
N LEU A 90 -5.32 0.62 7.19
CA LEU A 90 -5.30 -0.84 7.26
C LEU A 90 -4.02 -1.30 7.97
N PRO A 91 -4.15 -2.24 8.91
CA PRO A 91 -3.01 -2.85 9.58
C PRO A 91 -2.24 -3.79 8.65
N ARG A 92 -0.99 -4.05 9.01
CA ARG A 92 -0.09 -4.97 8.31
C ARG A 92 0.40 -6.06 9.25
N LEU A 93 0.74 -7.21 8.66
CA LEU A 93 1.55 -8.22 9.32
C LEU A 93 3.01 -7.78 9.33
N PHE A 94 3.64 -7.82 10.51
CA PHE A 94 5.06 -7.48 10.66
C PHE A 94 5.85 -8.64 11.30
N PRO A 95 7.02 -9.02 10.75
CA PRO A 95 7.58 -8.57 9.47
C PRO A 95 6.82 -9.19 8.27
N PRO A 96 6.70 -8.48 7.14
CA PRO A 96 6.17 -9.10 5.93
C PRO A 96 7.13 -10.21 5.47
N ASN A 97 6.64 -11.45 5.39
CA ASN A 97 7.39 -12.61 4.88
C ASN A 97 8.80 -12.77 5.51
N PRO A 98 8.92 -13.10 6.81
CA PRO A 98 10.21 -13.15 7.54
C PRO A 98 11.30 -14.00 6.87
N ASN A 99 10.90 -14.98 6.05
CA ASN A 99 11.80 -15.91 5.38
C ASN A 99 12.00 -15.61 3.88
N GLY A 100 11.52 -14.46 3.38
CA GLY A 100 11.59 -14.10 1.95
C GLY A 100 10.63 -14.91 1.06
N VAL A 101 9.69 -15.63 1.68
CA VAL A 101 8.73 -16.51 1.02
C VAL A 101 7.35 -15.85 1.03
N SER A 102 6.70 -15.80 -0.13
CA SER A 102 5.36 -15.22 -0.28
C SER A 102 4.31 -15.98 0.55
N GLY A 103 3.49 -15.25 1.31
CA GLY A 103 2.30 -15.79 1.98
C GLY A 103 1.12 -16.10 1.05
N ARG A 104 1.21 -15.77 -0.25
CA ARG A 104 0.23 -16.22 -1.27
C ARG A 104 0.42 -17.72 -1.55
N PRO A 105 -0.61 -18.43 -2.04
CA PRO A 105 -0.48 -19.87 -2.35
C PRO A 105 0.74 -20.12 -3.24
N ASN A 106 1.51 -21.16 -2.90
CA ASN A 106 2.73 -21.67 -3.56
C ASN A 106 4.09 -21.25 -2.95
N GLY A 107 4.15 -20.36 -1.95
CA GLY A 107 5.39 -20.15 -1.18
C GLY A 107 6.62 -19.80 -2.02
N LEU A 108 6.43 -19.03 -3.10
CA LEU A 108 7.50 -18.65 -4.02
C LEU A 108 8.34 -17.49 -3.44
N THR A 109 9.61 -17.43 -3.82
CA THR A 109 10.46 -16.26 -3.59
C THR A 109 10.10 -15.12 -4.54
N LEU A 110 10.58 -13.90 -4.24
CA LEU A 110 10.39 -12.75 -5.14
C LEU A 110 11.02 -12.98 -6.52
N GLU A 111 12.22 -13.57 -6.60
CA GLU A 111 12.86 -13.87 -7.89
C GLU A 111 12.03 -14.86 -8.71
N GLN A 112 11.46 -15.88 -8.06
CA GLN A 112 10.61 -16.87 -8.72
C GLN A 112 9.32 -16.24 -9.26
N MET A 113 8.70 -15.34 -8.50
CA MET A 113 7.52 -14.60 -8.95
C MET A 113 7.84 -13.70 -10.15
N LEU A 114 8.99 -13.02 -10.13
CA LEU A 114 9.46 -12.19 -11.25
C LEU A 114 9.76 -13.03 -12.49
N PHE A 115 10.44 -14.16 -12.32
CA PHE A 115 10.76 -15.07 -13.42
C PHE A 115 9.49 -15.62 -14.09
N ASN A 116 8.52 -16.07 -13.28
CA ASN A 116 7.25 -16.58 -13.81
C ASN A 116 6.48 -15.49 -14.56
N ALA A 117 6.41 -14.27 -14.00
CA ALA A 117 5.71 -13.14 -14.62
C ALA A 117 6.31 -12.70 -15.97
N LEU A 118 7.56 -13.04 -16.25
CA LEU A 118 8.25 -12.73 -17.52
C LEU A 118 8.22 -13.91 -18.51
N SER A 119 7.77 -15.08 -18.06
CA SER A 119 7.73 -16.32 -18.84
C SER A 119 6.33 -16.65 -19.38
N GLU A 120 5.33 -15.86 -19.01
CA GLU A 120 3.95 -15.85 -19.52
C GLU A 120 3.73 -14.70 -20.50
#